data_AF-A0A3N9TPQ1-F1
#
_entry.id   AF-A0A3N9TPQ1-F1
#
_cell.length_a   1.000
_cell.length_b   1.000
_cell.length_c   1.000
_cell.angle_alpha   90.00
_cell.angle_beta   90.00
_cell.angle_gamma   90.00
#
_symmetry.space_group_name_H-M   'P 1'
#
loop_
_entity.id
_entity.type
_entity.pdbx_description
1 polymer ?
#
loop_
_entity_poly.entity_id
_entity_poly.type
_entity_poly.pdbx_seq_one_letter_code
_entity_poly.pdbx_strand_id
1 'polypeptide(L)'
;MEKLATNIEMETTTGKTPVQYHIATSNPVSEYLLVCFAELNDAGEPFDYLGEVSKTYDQNRLFLMPPAKENNKITQAQYEKTANELVESVAEKLKVKRQNIMITGYGESGAVAIYFGLRFHYNHTIAGDPKTLKNHYLFHQNVVKASLKGNQRIDKLFSQLHIEDFNRPHVYFYSGSSSQNYEEETKYMLEVLKEKQVLSKVCRQRNVGIAGFPNFLEKELHEHTNQLACEEIIAWQHDNKVLAECVLPEYLMEDKSVEFAYYFYKIGEKEALHKTKYQASSQYRYTAEDGGSYFVKVFIKRNKDTITKNSGKIRITVAEDF
;
A
#
# COMPACT_ATOMS: atom_id res chain seq x y z
N MET A 1 8.74 2.99 25.21
CA MET A 1 7.75 3.11 24.13
C MET A 1 6.75 4.16 24.56
N GLU A 2 6.92 5.41 24.11
CA GLU A 2 5.89 6.43 24.27
C GLU A 2 4.74 6.07 23.32
N LYS A 3 3.53 5.93 23.87
CA LYS A 3 2.30 5.93 23.07
C LYS A 3 2.17 7.31 22.46
N LEU A 4 2.46 7.44 21.16
CA LEU A 4 2.03 8.59 20.38
C LEU A 4 0.51 8.60 20.42
N ALA A 5 -0.06 9.49 21.21
CA ALA A 5 -1.49 9.73 21.22
C ALA A 5 -1.90 10.24 19.83
N THR A 6 -2.44 9.35 18.98
CA THR A 6 -3.08 9.74 17.73
C THR A 6 -4.38 10.44 18.07
N ASN A 7 -4.39 11.76 17.99
CA ASN A 7 -5.61 12.54 18.13
C ASN A 7 -6.57 12.15 16.99
N ILE A 8 -7.74 11.63 17.35
CA ILE A 8 -8.85 11.39 16.42
C ILE A 8 -9.56 12.74 16.23
N GLU A 9 -9.66 13.19 14.98
CA GLU A 9 -10.36 14.42 14.63
C GLU A 9 -11.83 14.10 14.26
N MET A 10 -12.71 15.06 14.50
CA MET A 10 -14.11 14.97 14.09
C MET A 10 -14.44 16.20 13.25
N GLU A 11 -14.91 15.97 12.03
CA GLU A 11 -15.41 17.04 11.17
C GLU A 11 -16.92 16.88 11.04
N THR A 12 -17.60 17.95 11.40
CA THR A 12 -19.04 18.02 11.35
C THR A 12 -19.37 18.95 10.19
N THR A 13 -19.75 18.39 9.05
CA THR A 13 -20.43 19.21 8.03
C THR A 13 -21.78 19.62 8.62
N THR A 14 -22.09 20.92 8.61
CA THR A 14 -23.29 21.52 9.22
C THR A 14 -24.56 20.69 8.97
N GLY A 15 -25.23 20.28 10.05
CA GLY A 15 -26.52 19.57 10.00
C GLY A 15 -26.46 18.07 9.69
N LYS A 16 -25.28 17.44 9.64
CA LYS A 16 -25.11 16.00 9.34
C LYS A 16 -24.36 15.28 10.47
N THR A 17 -24.60 13.97 10.62
CA THR A 17 -23.89 13.10 11.56
C THR A 17 -22.39 13.10 11.24
N PRO A 18 -21.50 13.32 12.23
CA PRO A 18 -20.06 13.48 12.01
C PRO A 18 -19.43 12.19 11.49
N VAL A 19 -18.54 12.32 10.49
CA VAL A 19 -17.62 11.26 10.09
C VAL A 19 -16.36 11.42 10.92
N GLN A 20 -15.99 10.38 11.67
CA GLN A 20 -14.75 10.36 12.43
C GLN A 20 -13.59 10.04 11.49
N TYR A 21 -12.46 10.71 11.69
CA TYR A 21 -11.29 10.45 10.88
C TYR A 21 -10.00 10.71 11.65
N HIS A 22 -8.90 10.25 11.06
CA HIS A 22 -7.56 10.57 11.52
C HIS A 22 -6.71 10.95 10.31
N ILE A 23 -5.88 11.98 10.44
CA ILE A 23 -4.93 12.38 9.41
C ILE A 23 -3.51 12.16 9.92
N ALA A 24 -2.73 11.39 9.16
CA ALA A 24 -1.28 11.35 9.31
C ALA A 24 -0.65 12.11 8.14
N THR A 25 -0.05 13.28 8.42
CA THR A 25 0.64 14.08 7.39
C THR A 25 2.07 13.60 7.20
N SER A 26 2.52 13.62 5.95
CA SER A 26 3.91 13.30 5.59
C SER A 26 4.87 14.48 5.84
N ASN A 27 6.14 14.16 6.13
CA ASN A 27 7.24 15.12 6.15
C ASN A 27 8.48 14.48 5.49
N PRO A 28 8.88 14.92 4.28
CA PRO A 28 8.41 16.10 3.54
C PRO A 28 6.96 15.97 3.04
N VAL A 29 6.35 17.11 2.68
CA VAL A 29 4.95 17.14 2.19
C VAL A 29 4.84 16.34 0.90
N SER A 30 4.03 15.28 0.93
CA SER A 30 3.70 14.46 -0.23
C SER A 30 2.63 15.11 -1.11
N GLU A 31 2.77 14.94 -2.43
CA GLU A 31 1.76 15.32 -3.42
C GLU A 31 0.60 14.31 -3.54
N TYR A 32 0.65 13.22 -2.76
CA TYR A 32 -0.34 12.15 -2.77
C TYR A 32 -1.09 12.07 -1.44
N LEU A 33 -2.33 11.58 -1.51
CA LEU A 33 -3.18 11.27 -0.36
C LEU A 33 -3.70 9.84 -0.48
N LEU A 34 -3.36 9.01 0.50
CA LEU A 34 -3.96 7.69 0.65
C LEU A 34 -5.16 7.78 1.60
N VAL A 35 -6.36 7.52 1.09
CA VAL A 35 -7.58 7.43 1.87
C VAL A 35 -7.79 5.98 2.28
N CYS A 36 -7.73 5.72 3.58
CA CYS A 36 -7.89 4.39 4.17
C CYS A 36 -9.30 4.28 4.77
N PHE A 37 -10.16 3.42 4.23
CA PHE A 37 -11.36 3.00 4.95
C PHE A 37 -10.92 2.06 6.06
N ALA A 38 -10.90 2.54 7.30
CA ALA A 38 -10.25 1.82 8.39
C ALA A 38 -11.19 0.82 9.06
N GLU A 39 -10.63 -0.32 9.44
CA GLU A 39 -11.15 -1.14 10.53
C GLU A 39 -10.57 -0.62 11.86
N LEU A 40 -11.23 -0.90 12.98
CA LEU A 40 -10.71 -0.56 14.30
C LEU A 40 -10.01 -1.78 14.89
N ASN A 41 -8.84 -1.59 15.50
CA ASN A 41 -8.18 -2.63 16.28
C ASN A 41 -8.89 -2.84 17.63
N ASP A 42 -8.44 -3.83 18.42
CA ASP A 42 -9.02 -4.13 19.75
C ASP A 42 -8.92 -2.95 20.74
N ALA A 43 -8.01 -2.00 20.50
CA ALA A 43 -7.87 -0.77 21.27
C ALA A 43 -8.76 0.38 20.78
N GLY A 44 -9.53 0.18 19.71
CA GLY A 44 -10.38 1.21 19.11
C GLY A 44 -9.63 2.22 18.23
N GLU A 45 -8.39 1.92 17.86
CA GLU A 45 -7.58 2.76 16.98
C GLU A 45 -7.73 2.31 15.51
N PRO A 46 -7.57 3.23 14.53
CA PRO A 46 -7.51 2.88 13.11
C PRO A 46 -6.46 1.80 12.85
N PHE A 47 -6.86 0.71 12.19
CA PHE A 47 -5.91 -0.27 11.71
C PHE A 47 -5.15 0.28 10.51
N ASP A 48 -3.83 0.43 10.66
CA ASP A 48 -2.95 0.83 9.57
C ASP A 48 -2.56 -0.39 8.72
N TYR A 49 -3.17 -0.51 7.54
CA TYR A 49 -2.93 -1.62 6.61
C TYR A 49 -1.49 -1.68 6.09
N LEU A 50 -0.70 -0.61 6.23
CA LEU A 50 0.73 -0.63 5.89
C LEU A 50 1.59 -1.26 7.00
N GLY A 51 1.08 -1.36 8.24
CA GLY A 51 1.82 -1.90 9.37
C GLY A 51 3.16 -1.19 9.57
N GLU A 52 4.26 -1.95 9.67
CA GLU A 52 5.61 -1.39 9.85
C GLU A 52 6.08 -0.52 8.67
N VAL A 53 5.57 -0.78 7.45
CA VAL A 53 5.90 0.00 6.25
C VAL A 53 5.46 1.45 6.40
N SER A 54 4.42 1.71 7.21
CA SER A 54 3.90 3.07 7.39
C SER A 54 4.89 4.02 8.05
N LYS A 55 5.92 3.49 8.73
CA LYS A 55 7.02 4.24 9.35
C LYS A 55 8.04 4.76 8.34
N THR A 56 8.12 4.12 7.18
CA THR A 56 9.06 4.47 6.11
C THR A 56 8.37 5.02 4.87
N TYR A 57 7.03 5.08 4.88
CA TYR A 57 6.22 5.54 3.77
C TYR A 57 5.74 6.98 3.98
N ASP A 58 6.40 7.90 3.29
CA ASP A 58 6.20 9.35 3.40
C ASP A 58 5.04 9.85 2.53
N GLN A 59 3.81 9.46 2.89
CA GLN A 59 2.59 10.00 2.26
C GLN A 59 1.54 10.43 3.26
N ASN A 60 0.73 11.41 2.84
CA ASN A 60 -0.42 11.80 3.63
C ASN A 60 -1.43 10.66 3.65
N ARG A 61 -1.98 10.37 4.83
CA ARG A 61 -2.99 9.34 5.03
C ARG A 61 -4.21 9.94 5.70
N LEU A 62 -5.38 9.69 5.13
CA LEU A 62 -6.67 10.00 5.73
C LEU A 62 -7.37 8.69 6.07
N PHE A 63 -7.50 8.39 7.35
CA PHE A 63 -8.23 7.22 7.82
C PHE A 63 -9.69 7.62 8.06
N LEU A 64 -10.61 7.09 7.27
CA LEU A 64 -12.05 7.26 7.43
C LEU A 64 -12.60 6.15 8.33
N MET A 65 -13.14 6.53 9.48
CA MET A 65 -13.65 5.57 10.45
C MET A 65 -15.06 5.10 10.08
N PRO A 66 -15.42 3.86 10.43
CA PRO A 66 -16.80 3.44 10.31
C PRO A 66 -17.67 4.29 11.27
N PRO A 67 -18.92 4.60 10.90
CA PRO A 67 -19.79 5.35 11.79
C PRO A 67 -19.98 4.63 13.13
N ALA A 68 -19.85 5.40 14.21
CA ALA A 68 -20.02 4.90 15.57
C ALA A 68 -21.36 4.15 15.73
N LYS A 69 -21.37 3.11 16.59
CA LYS A 69 -22.58 2.32 16.92
C LYS A 69 -23.78 3.16 17.37
N GLU A 70 -23.52 4.32 17.94
CA GLU A 70 -24.53 5.25 18.47
C GLU A 70 -25.11 6.17 17.38
N ASN A 71 -24.43 6.27 16.23
CA ASN A 71 -24.78 7.10 15.08
C ASN A 71 -25.68 6.37 14.06
N ASN A 72 -26.56 5.51 14.57
CA ASN A 72 -27.62 4.78 13.87
C ASN A 72 -28.71 5.71 13.27
N LYS A 73 -28.35 6.83 12.65
CA LYS A 73 -29.29 7.76 12.01
C LYS A 73 -28.80 8.29 10.66
N ILE A 74 -27.58 7.94 10.23
CA ILE A 74 -27.02 8.39 8.97
C ILE A 74 -27.39 7.44 7.83
N THR A 75 -28.12 7.93 6.84
CA THR A 75 -28.43 7.19 5.60
C THR A 75 -27.16 6.93 4.79
N GLN A 76 -27.19 5.90 3.95
CA GLN A 76 -26.09 5.60 3.01
C GLN A 76 -25.71 6.83 2.17
N ALA A 77 -26.68 7.50 1.56
CA ALA A 77 -26.45 8.69 0.74
C ALA A 77 -25.83 9.85 1.53
N GLN A 78 -26.20 10.00 2.80
CA GLN A 78 -25.58 11.00 3.68
C GLN A 78 -24.12 10.65 3.99
N TYR A 79 -23.82 9.38 4.30
CA TYR A 79 -22.45 8.94 4.56
C TYR A 79 -21.57 9.10 3.32
N GLU A 80 -22.04 8.64 2.16
CA GLU A 80 -21.38 8.81 0.86
C GLU A 80 -21.02 10.27 0.59
N LYS A 81 -22.00 11.17 0.73
CA LYS A 81 -21.81 12.60 0.51
C LYS A 81 -20.79 13.20 1.49
N THR A 82 -20.97 12.95 2.79
CA THR A 82 -20.09 13.53 3.83
C THR A 82 -18.67 12.97 3.75
N ALA A 83 -18.50 11.68 3.53
CA ALA A 83 -17.18 11.07 3.39
C ALA A 83 -16.45 11.60 2.16
N ASN A 84 -17.14 11.75 1.02
CA ASN A 84 -16.53 12.35 -0.17
C ASN A 84 -16.19 13.83 0.04
N GLU A 85 -17.09 14.63 0.61
CA GLU A 85 -16.81 16.04 0.96
C GLU A 85 -15.58 16.18 1.88
N LEU A 86 -15.43 15.28 2.86
CA LEU A 86 -14.27 15.23 3.75
C LEU A 86 -12.98 14.90 2.99
N VAL A 87 -13.00 13.91 2.08
CA VAL A 87 -11.82 13.58 1.25
C VAL A 87 -11.38 14.79 0.42
N GLU A 88 -12.32 15.49 -0.23
CA GLU A 88 -12.00 16.70 -1.00
C GLU A 88 -11.45 17.83 -0.12
N SER A 89 -12.08 18.07 1.04
CA SER A 89 -11.65 19.10 2.01
C SER A 89 -10.22 18.85 2.49
N VAL A 90 -9.90 17.60 2.84
CA VAL A 90 -8.56 17.20 3.27
C VAL A 90 -7.56 17.31 2.12
N ALA A 91 -7.92 16.88 0.91
CA ALA A 91 -7.06 17.01 -0.26
C ALA A 91 -6.74 18.48 -0.56
N GLU A 92 -7.73 19.37 -0.49
CA GLU A 92 -7.55 20.82 -0.67
C GLU A 92 -6.63 21.42 0.40
N LYS A 93 -6.86 21.08 1.68
CA LYS A 93 -6.02 21.51 2.81
C LYS A 93 -4.57 21.10 2.63
N LEU A 94 -4.33 19.90 2.10
CA LEU A 94 -2.99 19.35 1.84
C LEU A 94 -2.43 19.73 0.46
N LYS A 95 -3.20 20.46 -0.36
CA LYS A 95 -2.85 20.81 -1.76
C LYS A 95 -2.59 19.60 -2.66
N VAL A 96 -3.25 18.47 -2.37
CA VAL A 96 -3.19 17.25 -3.17
C VAL A 96 -4.20 17.37 -4.32
N LYS A 97 -3.74 17.14 -5.55
CA LYS A 97 -4.63 17.09 -6.72
C LYS A 97 -5.51 15.84 -6.66
N ARG A 98 -6.76 15.94 -7.12
CA ARG A 98 -7.71 14.80 -7.15
C ARG A 98 -7.12 13.54 -7.78
N GLN A 99 -6.38 13.69 -8.88
CA GLN A 99 -5.73 12.58 -9.60
C GLN A 99 -4.64 11.84 -8.80
N ASN A 100 -4.16 12.45 -7.70
CA ASN A 100 -3.16 11.89 -6.79
C ASN A 100 -3.81 11.32 -5.50
N ILE A 101 -5.13 11.18 -5.46
CA ILE A 101 -5.87 10.54 -4.37
C ILE A 101 -5.99 9.05 -4.69
N MET A 102 -5.54 8.22 -3.77
CA MET A 102 -5.65 6.76 -3.84
C MET A 102 -6.53 6.25 -2.70
N ILE A 103 -7.33 5.22 -2.96
CA ILE A 103 -8.25 4.66 -1.98
C ILE A 103 -7.81 3.24 -1.61
N THR A 104 -7.85 2.89 -0.32
CA THR A 104 -7.52 1.54 0.16
C THR A 104 -8.45 1.03 1.26
N GLY A 105 -8.50 -0.28 1.40
CA GLY A 105 -9.19 -1.00 2.47
C GLY A 105 -8.95 -2.51 2.38
N TYR A 106 -9.22 -3.22 3.48
CA TYR A 106 -9.14 -4.68 3.58
C TYR A 106 -10.50 -5.29 4.00
N GLY A 107 -10.85 -6.50 3.56
CA GLY A 107 -12.05 -7.18 4.06
C GLY A 107 -13.35 -6.47 3.66
N GLU A 108 -14.18 -6.08 4.63
CA GLU A 108 -15.39 -5.28 4.35
C GLU A 108 -15.02 -3.89 3.83
N SER A 109 -14.00 -3.27 4.44
CA SER A 109 -13.51 -1.95 4.03
C SER A 109 -12.87 -1.97 2.63
N GLY A 110 -12.34 -3.12 2.19
CA GLY A 110 -11.88 -3.31 0.81
C GLY A 110 -13.01 -3.20 -0.21
N ALA A 111 -14.18 -3.75 0.10
CA ALA A 111 -15.37 -3.61 -0.75
C ALA A 111 -15.88 -2.15 -0.78
N VAL A 112 -15.80 -1.44 0.35
CA VAL A 112 -16.11 0.00 0.43
C VAL A 112 -15.14 0.82 -0.41
N ALA A 113 -13.84 0.55 -0.31
CA ALA A 113 -12.80 1.22 -1.07
C ALA A 113 -13.04 1.11 -2.58
N ILE A 114 -13.38 -0.09 -3.06
CA ILE A 114 -13.78 -0.32 -4.45
C ILE A 114 -15.03 0.50 -4.77
N TYR A 115 -16.10 0.36 -3.99
CA TYR A 115 -17.34 1.11 -4.24
C TYR A 115 -17.09 2.62 -4.36
N PHE A 116 -16.34 3.22 -3.44
CA PHE A 116 -16.01 4.65 -3.46
C PHE A 116 -15.15 5.03 -4.66
N GLY A 117 -14.13 4.22 -4.98
CA GLY A 117 -13.29 4.44 -6.15
C GLY A 117 -14.09 4.48 -7.44
N LEU A 118 -15.04 3.54 -7.59
CA LEU A 118 -15.95 3.49 -8.74
C LEU A 118 -16.98 4.62 -8.74
N ARG A 119 -17.62 4.90 -7.60
CA ARG A 119 -18.74 5.84 -7.48
C ARG A 119 -18.32 7.30 -7.67
N PHE A 120 -17.10 7.63 -7.21
CA PHE A 120 -16.56 8.98 -7.18
C PHE A 120 -15.36 9.17 -8.12
N HIS A 121 -15.04 8.17 -8.94
CA HIS A 121 -13.97 8.23 -9.94
C HIS A 121 -12.61 8.62 -9.33
N TYR A 122 -12.20 7.94 -8.27
CA TYR A 122 -10.82 8.05 -7.77
C TYR A 122 -9.93 7.12 -8.60
N ASN A 123 -8.84 7.66 -9.16
CA ASN A 123 -8.05 6.99 -10.20
C ASN A 123 -7.51 5.62 -9.79
N HIS A 124 -7.14 5.44 -8.52
CA HIS A 124 -6.52 4.21 -8.05
C HIS A 124 -7.20 3.72 -6.78
N THR A 125 -7.66 2.47 -6.81
CA THR A 125 -8.15 1.73 -5.65
C THR A 125 -7.34 0.48 -5.45
N ILE A 126 -6.75 0.31 -4.28
CA ILE A 126 -6.01 -0.90 -3.89
C ILE A 126 -6.83 -1.60 -2.79
N ALA A 127 -7.37 -2.78 -3.08
CA ALA A 127 -8.28 -3.47 -2.17
C ALA A 127 -7.74 -4.86 -1.81
N GLY A 128 -7.67 -5.14 -0.51
CA GLY A 128 -7.28 -6.43 0.03
C GLY A 128 -8.49 -7.23 0.47
N ASP A 129 -8.56 -8.47 0.04
CA ASP A 129 -9.61 -9.42 0.39
C ASP A 129 -11.05 -8.86 0.49
N PRO A 130 -11.55 -8.13 -0.51
CA PRO A 130 -12.85 -7.47 -0.41
C PRO A 130 -13.99 -8.49 -0.28
N LYS A 131 -14.72 -8.44 0.84
CA LYS A 131 -15.82 -9.37 1.17
C LYS A 131 -17.16 -8.84 0.69
N THR A 132 -17.93 -9.67 -0.01
CA THR A 132 -19.11 -9.19 -0.77
C THR A 132 -20.39 -10.00 -0.62
N LEU A 133 -20.39 -11.16 0.06
CA LEU A 133 -21.56 -12.06 0.07
C LEU A 133 -22.43 -12.12 1.34
N LYS A 134 -23.70 -12.43 1.05
CA LYS A 134 -24.90 -12.85 1.81
C LYS A 134 -25.34 -12.15 3.10
N ASN A 135 -24.47 -11.59 3.94
CA ASN A 135 -24.87 -10.87 5.16
C ASN A 135 -23.99 -9.66 5.47
N HIS A 136 -23.01 -9.37 4.61
CA HIS A 136 -22.08 -8.26 4.79
C HIS A 136 -22.67 -7.01 4.14
N TYR A 137 -22.87 -6.02 4.99
CA TYR A 137 -23.37 -4.72 4.60
C TYR A 137 -22.17 -3.84 4.28
N LEU A 138 -22.21 -3.16 3.13
CA LEU A 138 -21.11 -2.30 2.69
C LEU A 138 -20.75 -1.25 3.76
N PHE A 139 -21.75 -0.82 4.53
CA PHE A 139 -21.53 -0.03 5.72
C PHE A 139 -21.66 -0.95 6.93
N HIS A 140 -20.72 -0.83 7.88
CA HIS A 140 -20.72 -1.49 9.19
C HIS A 140 -22.15 -1.75 9.67
N GLN A 141 -22.45 -2.94 10.22
CA GLN A 141 -23.80 -3.38 10.62
C GLN A 141 -24.67 -2.33 11.35
N ASN A 142 -24.05 -1.31 11.95
CA ASN A 142 -24.69 -0.22 12.67
C ASN A 142 -25.31 0.85 11.75
N VAL A 143 -24.61 1.27 10.68
CA VAL A 143 -25.15 2.21 9.67
C VAL A 143 -26.33 1.59 8.95
N VAL A 144 -26.20 0.30 8.62
CA VAL A 144 -27.23 -0.42 7.88
C VAL A 144 -28.41 -0.82 8.76
N LYS A 145 -28.21 -1.26 10.00
CA LYS A 145 -29.36 -1.56 10.89
C LYS A 145 -30.31 -0.39 11.04
N ALA A 146 -29.81 0.84 10.91
CA ALA A 146 -30.61 2.04 11.07
C ALA A 146 -31.17 2.63 9.76
N SER A 147 -30.40 2.53 8.67
CA SER A 147 -30.73 3.19 7.40
C SER A 147 -31.38 2.26 6.40
N LEU A 148 -31.28 0.95 6.63
CA LEU A 148 -31.75 -0.09 5.74
C LEU A 148 -32.59 -1.08 6.54
N LYS A 149 -33.88 -0.76 6.70
CA LYS A 149 -34.94 -1.78 6.76
C LYS A 149 -35.05 -2.60 5.45
N GLY A 150 -34.06 -2.54 4.55
CA GLY A 150 -34.08 -3.14 3.22
C GLY A 150 -32.75 -3.82 2.90
N ASN A 151 -32.82 -5.10 2.60
CA ASN A 151 -31.73 -5.96 2.12
C ASN A 151 -31.15 -5.49 0.77
N GLN A 152 -30.49 -4.35 0.69
CA GLN A 152 -29.72 -4.00 -0.52
C GLN A 152 -28.38 -4.71 -0.46
N ARG A 153 -28.31 -5.80 -1.23
CA ARG A 153 -27.10 -6.56 -1.45
C ARG A 153 -26.08 -5.72 -2.22
N ILE A 154 -24.79 -5.97 -1.96
CA ILE A 154 -23.65 -5.27 -2.58
C ILE A 154 -23.69 -5.39 -4.12
N ASP A 155 -24.13 -6.54 -4.63
CA ASP A 155 -24.37 -6.78 -6.07
C ASP A 155 -25.23 -5.68 -6.74
N LYS A 156 -26.29 -5.25 -6.07
CA LYS A 156 -27.22 -4.23 -6.54
C LYS A 156 -26.59 -2.84 -6.56
N LEU A 157 -25.78 -2.51 -5.55
CA LEU A 157 -25.06 -1.24 -5.53
C LEU A 157 -24.05 -1.16 -6.67
N PHE A 158 -23.26 -2.23 -6.89
CA PHE A 158 -22.27 -2.26 -7.96
C PHE A 158 -22.89 -2.26 -9.35
N SER A 159 -23.96 -3.02 -9.57
CA SER A 159 -24.69 -3.02 -10.85
C SER A 159 -25.29 -1.66 -11.22
N GLN A 160 -25.66 -0.85 -10.23
CA GLN A 160 -26.18 0.51 -10.43
C GLN A 160 -25.09 1.54 -10.72
N LEU A 161 -23.80 1.21 -10.56
CA LEU A 161 -22.71 2.13 -10.85
C LEU A 161 -22.52 2.28 -12.37
N HIS A 162 -22.80 3.48 -12.86
CA HIS A 162 -22.42 3.93 -14.20
C HIS A 162 -20.96 4.39 -14.16
N ILE A 163 -20.12 3.80 -15.01
CA ILE A 163 -18.71 4.16 -15.14
C ILE A 163 -18.52 4.65 -16.57
N GLU A 164 -18.14 5.91 -16.72
CA GLU A 164 -17.88 6.53 -18.01
C GLU A 164 -16.46 6.21 -18.50
N ASP A 165 -16.29 6.10 -19.81
CA ASP A 165 -15.06 5.60 -20.43
C ASP A 165 -13.83 6.49 -20.23
N PHE A 166 -14.02 7.80 -20.11
CA PHE A 166 -12.93 8.77 -20.06
C PHE A 166 -12.31 8.96 -18.67
N ASN A 167 -12.89 8.36 -17.62
CA ASN A 167 -12.40 8.47 -16.25
C ASN A 167 -12.60 7.16 -15.48
N ARG A 168 -12.21 6.05 -16.12
CA ARG A 168 -12.32 4.71 -15.52
C ARG A 168 -11.26 4.55 -14.43
N PRO A 169 -11.66 4.27 -13.19
CA PRO A 169 -10.72 4.02 -12.10
C PRO A 169 -10.02 2.68 -12.28
N HIS A 170 -8.80 2.59 -11.78
CA HIS A 170 -7.98 1.39 -11.77
C HIS A 170 -8.12 0.68 -10.42
N VAL A 171 -8.55 -0.59 -10.46
CA VAL A 171 -8.68 -1.42 -9.26
C VAL A 171 -7.58 -2.48 -9.23
N TYR A 172 -6.81 -2.48 -8.14
CA TYR A 172 -5.75 -3.44 -7.81
C TYR A 172 -6.26 -4.34 -6.70
N PHE A 173 -6.33 -5.64 -6.98
CA PHE A 173 -7.02 -6.60 -6.14
C PHE A 173 -6.04 -7.59 -5.51
N TYR A 174 -6.01 -7.65 -4.18
CA TYR A 174 -5.28 -8.68 -3.43
C TYR A 174 -6.23 -9.74 -2.86
N SER A 175 -5.80 -11.00 -2.94
CA SER A 175 -6.51 -12.18 -2.42
C SER A 175 -5.56 -13.09 -1.63
N GLY A 176 -5.59 -13.00 -0.31
CA GLY A 176 -4.79 -13.74 0.67
C GLY A 176 -5.49 -14.97 1.27
N SER A 177 -6.83 -14.97 1.32
CA SER A 177 -7.62 -16.01 1.98
C SER A 177 -7.81 -17.28 1.13
N SER A 178 -7.96 -18.40 1.83
CA SER A 178 -8.10 -19.76 1.27
C SER A 178 -9.42 -20.44 1.62
N SER A 179 -10.34 -19.75 2.31
CA SER A 179 -11.64 -20.36 2.64
C SER A 179 -12.51 -20.51 1.39
N GLN A 180 -13.22 -21.64 1.29
CA GLN A 180 -14.04 -21.96 0.11
C GLN A 180 -15.13 -20.90 -0.16
N ASN A 181 -15.75 -20.37 0.89
CA ASN A 181 -16.73 -19.26 0.78
C ASN A 181 -16.08 -17.98 0.24
N TYR A 182 -14.82 -17.74 0.60
CA TYR A 182 -14.08 -16.56 0.15
C TYR A 182 -13.61 -16.67 -1.31
N GLU A 183 -13.37 -17.88 -1.81
CA GLU A 183 -13.09 -18.09 -3.24
C GLU A 183 -14.30 -17.69 -4.11
N GLU A 184 -15.52 -17.99 -3.66
CA GLU A 184 -16.75 -17.56 -4.35
C GLU A 184 -16.94 -16.04 -4.31
N GLU A 185 -16.71 -15.40 -3.15
CA GLU A 185 -16.77 -13.94 -2.99
C GLU A 185 -15.78 -13.22 -3.91
N THR A 186 -14.53 -13.67 -3.86
CA THR A 186 -13.44 -13.13 -4.69
C THR A 186 -13.76 -13.29 -6.17
N LYS A 187 -14.25 -14.46 -6.57
CA LYS A 187 -14.59 -14.72 -7.97
C LYS A 187 -15.69 -13.78 -8.46
N TYR A 188 -16.77 -13.62 -7.69
CA TYR A 188 -17.86 -12.71 -8.03
C TYR A 188 -17.37 -11.26 -8.21
N MET A 189 -16.59 -10.73 -7.26
CA MET A 189 -16.11 -9.36 -7.36
C MET A 189 -15.16 -9.17 -8.55
N LEU A 190 -14.28 -10.14 -8.81
CA LEU A 190 -13.40 -10.08 -9.98
C LEU A 190 -14.20 -10.10 -11.30
N GLU A 191 -15.31 -10.83 -11.39
CA GLU A 191 -16.19 -10.82 -12.55
C GLU A 191 -16.82 -9.43 -12.74
N VAL A 192 -17.39 -8.83 -11.68
CA VAL A 192 -17.96 -7.47 -11.72
C VAL A 192 -16.94 -6.43 -12.17
N LEU A 193 -15.71 -6.49 -11.66
CA LEU A 193 -14.65 -5.53 -12.00
C LEU A 193 -14.14 -5.72 -13.44
N LYS A 194 -14.12 -6.97 -13.94
CA LYS A 194 -13.79 -7.27 -15.34
C LYS A 194 -14.85 -6.78 -16.30
N GLU A 195 -16.13 -7.04 -16.00
CA GLU A 195 -17.26 -6.57 -16.81
C GLU A 195 -17.27 -5.05 -16.94
N LYS A 196 -16.94 -4.36 -15.83
CA LYS A 196 -16.80 -2.90 -15.78
C LYS A 196 -15.50 -2.36 -16.38
N GLN A 197 -14.57 -3.24 -16.79
CA GLN A 197 -13.28 -2.87 -17.38
C GLN A 197 -12.44 -1.92 -16.51
N VAL A 198 -12.47 -2.16 -15.18
CA VAL A 198 -11.73 -1.37 -14.17
C VAL A 198 -10.67 -2.20 -13.44
N LEU A 199 -10.72 -3.54 -13.57
CA LEU A 199 -9.73 -4.43 -12.97
C LEU A 199 -8.37 -4.28 -13.68
N SER A 200 -7.38 -3.76 -12.97
CA SER A 200 -6.03 -3.51 -13.51
C SER A 200 -5.04 -4.62 -13.15
N LYS A 201 -5.06 -5.08 -11.89
CA LYS A 201 -4.12 -6.12 -11.41
C LYS A 201 -4.78 -7.01 -10.39
N VAL A 202 -4.36 -8.28 -10.36
CA VAL A 202 -4.78 -9.26 -9.34
C VAL A 202 -3.55 -9.95 -8.77
N CYS A 203 -3.36 -9.85 -7.46
CA CYS A 203 -2.39 -10.62 -6.70
C CYS A 203 -3.12 -11.70 -5.89
N ARG A 204 -2.72 -12.97 -6.04
CA ARG A 204 -3.28 -14.09 -5.27
C ARG A 204 -2.17 -14.76 -4.48
N GLN A 205 -2.31 -14.82 -3.16
CA GLN A 205 -1.39 -15.50 -2.25
C GLN A 205 -2.20 -16.38 -1.30
N ARG A 206 -2.18 -17.71 -1.52
CA ARG A 206 -2.99 -18.61 -0.67
C ARG A 206 -2.44 -18.70 0.74
N ASN A 207 -3.32 -18.73 1.74
CA ASN A 207 -3.00 -18.94 3.16
C ASN A 207 -2.16 -17.83 3.81
N VAL A 208 -2.17 -16.61 3.24
CA VAL A 208 -1.44 -15.46 3.81
C VAL A 208 -2.39 -14.49 4.51
N GLY A 209 -3.63 -14.38 4.03
CA GLY A 209 -4.64 -13.47 4.57
C GLY A 209 -4.14 -12.03 4.65
N ILE A 210 -4.49 -11.32 5.73
CA ILE A 210 -4.16 -9.90 5.89
C ILE A 210 -2.65 -9.64 5.95
N ALA A 211 -1.85 -10.62 6.36
CA ALA A 211 -0.41 -10.44 6.54
C ALA A 211 0.34 -10.14 5.22
N GLY A 212 -0.22 -10.51 4.07
CA GLY A 212 0.40 -10.24 2.77
C GLY A 212 -0.11 -8.95 2.12
N PHE A 213 -1.20 -8.37 2.63
CA PHE A 213 -1.75 -7.13 2.09
C PHE A 213 -0.82 -5.92 2.25
N PRO A 214 -0.12 -5.70 3.38
CA PRO A 214 0.82 -4.59 3.52
C PRO A 214 1.87 -4.53 2.41
N ASN A 215 2.49 -5.68 2.08
CA ASN A 215 3.51 -5.76 1.04
C ASN A 215 2.93 -5.48 -0.36
N PHE A 216 1.71 -5.96 -0.62
CA PHE A 216 1.03 -5.66 -1.87
C PHE A 216 0.67 -4.17 -1.96
N LEU A 217 0.09 -3.62 -0.89
CA LEU A 217 -0.26 -2.21 -0.80
C LEU A 217 0.97 -1.32 -1.01
N GLU A 218 2.07 -1.59 -0.31
CA GLU A 218 3.36 -0.90 -0.49
C GLU A 218 3.85 -0.94 -1.94
N LYS A 219 3.81 -2.12 -2.57
CA LYS A 219 4.27 -2.28 -3.95
C LYS A 219 3.49 -1.42 -4.93
N GLU A 220 2.15 -1.51 -4.90
CA GLU A 220 1.30 -0.73 -5.82
C GLU A 220 1.43 0.78 -5.54
N LEU A 221 1.56 1.15 -4.27
CA LEU A 221 1.80 2.52 -3.84
C LEU A 221 3.11 3.08 -4.40
N HIS A 222 4.22 2.34 -4.27
CA HIS A 222 5.51 2.73 -4.84
C HIS A 222 5.44 2.89 -6.37
N GLU A 223 4.78 1.96 -7.05
CA GLU A 223 4.61 1.97 -8.50
C GLU A 223 3.81 3.20 -8.97
N HIS A 224 2.68 3.51 -8.33
CA HIS A 224 1.81 4.63 -8.76
C HIS A 224 2.29 6.01 -8.34
N THR A 225 3.10 6.06 -7.28
CA THR A 225 3.71 7.32 -6.83
C THR A 225 5.12 7.48 -7.38
N ASN A 226 5.53 6.55 -8.24
CA ASN A 226 6.85 6.48 -8.87
C ASN A 226 7.96 6.68 -7.84
N GLN A 227 7.85 6.06 -6.66
CA GLN A 227 8.85 6.20 -5.59
C GLN A 227 10.08 5.34 -5.87
N LEU A 228 11.24 5.75 -5.36
CA LEU A 228 12.47 4.96 -5.48
C LEU A 228 12.40 3.79 -4.51
N ALA A 229 12.49 2.55 -5.01
CA ALA A 229 12.42 1.35 -4.19
C ALA A 229 13.45 0.28 -4.63
N CYS A 230 13.69 -0.68 -3.74
CA CYS A 230 14.58 -1.81 -3.98
C CYS A 230 13.98 -3.07 -3.36
N GLU A 231 13.74 -4.09 -4.18
CA GLU A 231 13.13 -5.34 -3.74
C GLU A 231 14.13 -6.15 -2.91
N GLU A 232 15.37 -6.31 -3.39
CA GLU A 232 16.39 -7.09 -2.72
C GLU A 232 17.81 -6.68 -3.16
N ILE A 233 18.79 -6.90 -2.28
CA ILE A 233 20.21 -6.95 -2.67
C ILE A 233 20.67 -8.41 -2.59
N ILE A 234 20.83 -9.04 -3.74
CA ILE A 234 21.35 -10.39 -3.85
C ILE A 234 22.86 -10.29 -3.94
N ALA A 235 23.57 -11.08 -3.14
CA ALA A 235 25.01 -11.11 -3.21
C ALA A 235 25.54 -12.52 -2.98
N TRP A 236 26.46 -12.95 -3.84
CA TRP A 236 26.95 -14.33 -3.88
C TRP A 236 28.41 -14.40 -4.29
N GLN A 237 29.04 -15.53 -3.96
CA GLN A 237 30.41 -15.82 -4.36
C GLN A 237 30.44 -16.40 -5.77
N HIS A 238 31.38 -15.92 -6.58
CA HIS A 238 31.80 -16.55 -7.82
C HIS A 238 33.34 -16.48 -7.87
N ASP A 239 34.00 -17.63 -7.71
CA ASP A 239 35.45 -17.73 -7.49
C ASP A 239 35.90 -16.88 -6.28
N ASN A 240 36.96 -16.08 -6.41
CA ASN A 240 37.41 -15.14 -5.39
C ASN A 240 36.64 -13.81 -5.38
N LYS A 241 35.50 -13.72 -6.09
CA LYS A 241 34.73 -12.49 -6.24
C LYS A 241 33.40 -12.57 -5.52
N VAL A 242 32.99 -11.43 -4.95
CA VAL A 242 31.61 -11.17 -4.55
C VAL A 242 30.92 -10.43 -5.67
N LEU A 243 29.88 -11.04 -6.23
CA LEU A 243 28.95 -10.37 -7.11
C LEU A 243 27.78 -9.85 -6.27
N ALA A 244 27.46 -8.57 -6.42
CA ALA A 244 26.30 -7.94 -5.82
C ALA A 244 25.36 -7.46 -6.93
N GLU A 245 24.07 -7.73 -6.77
CA GLU A 245 23.01 -7.32 -7.66
C GLU A 245 21.91 -6.63 -6.85
N CYS A 246 21.53 -5.44 -7.30
CA CYS A 246 20.39 -4.72 -6.80
C CYS A 246 19.16 -5.06 -7.65
N VAL A 247 18.19 -5.75 -7.06
CA VAL A 247 16.92 -6.06 -7.70
C VAL A 247 15.99 -4.86 -7.54
N LEU A 248 15.69 -4.23 -8.67
CA LEU A 248 14.73 -3.14 -8.75
C LEU A 248 13.34 -3.66 -9.13
N PRO A 249 12.27 -3.00 -8.67
CA PRO A 249 10.94 -3.20 -9.24
C PRO A 249 10.92 -2.93 -10.75
N GLU A 250 10.01 -3.59 -11.46
CA GLU A 250 9.86 -3.50 -12.93
C GLU A 250 9.77 -2.05 -13.44
N TYR A 251 8.99 -1.19 -12.76
CA TYR A 251 8.82 0.22 -13.15
C TYR A 251 10.10 1.09 -13.02
N LEU A 252 11.15 0.58 -12.38
CA LEU A 252 12.46 1.25 -12.26
C LEU A 252 13.56 0.59 -13.09
N MET A 253 13.34 -0.59 -13.66
CA MET A 253 14.39 -1.35 -14.36
C MET A 253 14.96 -0.61 -15.57
N GLU A 254 14.12 0.14 -16.28
CA GLU A 254 14.51 0.91 -17.47
C GLU A 254 14.82 2.39 -17.16
N ASP A 255 14.70 2.81 -15.90
CA ASP A 255 14.93 4.20 -15.48
C ASP A 255 16.42 4.51 -15.45
N LYS A 256 16.91 5.16 -16.52
CA LYS A 256 18.30 5.57 -16.68
C LYS A 256 18.77 6.64 -15.68
N SER A 257 17.87 7.22 -14.89
CA SER A 257 18.22 8.18 -13.83
C SER A 257 18.58 7.50 -12.51
N VAL A 258 18.43 6.17 -12.42
CA VAL A 258 18.82 5.39 -11.25
C VAL A 258 20.32 5.06 -11.29
N GLU A 259 21.01 5.39 -10.20
CA GLU A 259 22.43 5.14 -10.01
C GLU A 259 22.68 4.37 -8.71
N PHE A 260 23.77 3.60 -8.68
CA PHE A 260 24.10 2.68 -7.59
C PHE A 260 25.53 2.90 -7.08
N ALA A 261 25.73 2.82 -5.76
CA ALA A 261 27.06 2.73 -5.16
C ALA A 261 27.14 1.52 -4.21
N TYR A 262 28.25 0.77 -4.28
CA TYR A 262 28.42 -0.51 -3.60
C TYR A 262 29.54 -0.44 -2.59
N TYR A 263 29.22 -0.67 -1.32
CA TYR A 263 30.17 -0.66 -0.21
C TYR A 263 30.27 -2.07 0.37
N PHE A 264 31.44 -2.69 0.25
CA PHE A 264 31.68 -4.06 0.71
C PHE A 264 32.30 -4.04 2.10
N TYR A 265 31.74 -4.82 3.01
CA TYR A 265 32.20 -4.93 4.39
C TYR A 265 32.53 -6.39 4.71
N LYS A 266 33.59 -6.59 5.48
CA LYS A 266 33.86 -7.86 6.17
C LYS A 266 33.21 -7.80 7.55
N ILE A 267 32.59 -8.90 7.96
CA ILE A 267 31.86 -8.96 9.23
C ILE A 267 32.85 -8.77 10.39
N GLY A 268 32.56 -7.78 11.24
CA GLY A 268 33.42 -7.37 12.35
C GLY A 268 34.16 -6.06 12.08
N GLU A 269 34.31 -5.68 10.80
CA GLU A 269 34.94 -4.42 10.41
C GLU A 269 33.96 -3.26 10.48
N LYS A 270 34.46 -2.10 10.93
CA LYS A 270 33.66 -0.86 10.98
C LYS A 270 33.69 -0.09 9.66
N GLU A 271 34.77 -0.23 8.90
CA GLU A 271 34.95 0.46 7.63
C GLU A 271 34.69 -0.48 6.45
N ALA A 272 34.22 0.09 5.34
CA ALA A 272 34.07 -0.67 4.11
C ALA A 272 35.45 -0.93 3.53
N LEU A 273 35.72 -2.18 3.15
CA LEU A 273 36.94 -2.59 2.47
C LEU A 273 37.01 -2.00 1.06
N HIS A 274 35.86 -1.84 0.42
CA HIS A 274 35.75 -1.27 -0.92
C HIS A 274 34.51 -0.39 -1.03
N LYS A 275 34.64 0.72 -1.77
CA LYS A 275 33.57 1.68 -2.03
C LYS A 275 33.61 2.10 -3.49
N THR A 276 32.47 2.09 -4.14
CA THR A 276 32.33 2.67 -5.47
C THR A 276 31.71 4.07 -5.40
N LYS A 277 31.95 4.88 -6.44
CA LYS A 277 31.08 6.02 -6.73
C LYS A 277 29.76 5.51 -7.32
N TYR A 278 28.78 6.42 -7.45
CA TYR A 278 27.54 6.13 -8.16
C TYR A 278 27.82 5.77 -9.62
N GLN A 279 27.16 4.73 -10.12
CA GLN A 279 27.25 4.22 -11.48
C GLN A 279 25.89 3.69 -11.94
N ALA A 280 25.65 3.63 -13.25
CA ALA A 280 24.36 3.19 -13.80
C ALA A 280 24.09 1.67 -13.69
N SER A 281 25.11 0.86 -13.43
CA SER A 281 24.94 -0.60 -13.34
C SER A 281 24.38 -1.01 -11.99
N SER A 282 23.28 -1.79 -12.01
CA SER A 282 22.69 -2.45 -10.85
C SER A 282 23.50 -3.66 -10.36
N GLN A 283 24.63 -3.97 -11.00
CA GLN A 283 25.52 -5.05 -10.61
C GLN A 283 26.94 -4.54 -10.38
N TYR A 284 27.64 -5.15 -9.42
CA TYR A 284 29.05 -4.88 -9.19
C TYR A 284 29.82 -6.10 -8.68
N ARG A 285 31.09 -6.20 -9.07
CA ARG A 285 32.00 -7.29 -8.68
C ARG A 285 33.15 -6.73 -7.86
N TYR A 286 33.34 -7.30 -6.68
CA TYR A 286 34.48 -7.03 -5.80
C TYR A 286 35.33 -8.30 -5.66
N THR A 287 36.65 -8.17 -5.74
CA THR A 287 37.57 -9.31 -5.52
C THR A 287 38.01 -9.27 -4.07
N ALA A 288 37.72 -10.32 -3.31
CA ALA A 288 38.10 -10.39 -1.90
C ALA A 288 39.54 -10.87 -1.77
N GLU A 289 40.32 -10.17 -0.94
CA GLU A 289 41.72 -10.51 -0.66
C GLU A 289 41.82 -11.67 0.34
N ASP A 290 40.89 -11.74 1.29
CA ASP A 290 40.86 -12.78 2.34
C ASP A 290 39.56 -13.58 2.33
N GLY A 291 39.66 -14.83 2.79
CA GLY A 291 38.49 -15.60 3.22
C GLY A 291 37.75 -14.94 4.40
N GLY A 292 36.45 -15.21 4.52
CA GLY A 292 35.65 -14.70 5.64
C GLY A 292 34.18 -14.47 5.30
N SER A 293 33.46 -13.84 6.23
CA SER A 293 32.06 -13.43 6.00
C SER A 293 31.99 -11.96 5.62
N TYR A 294 31.16 -11.64 4.64
CA TYR A 294 31.00 -10.32 4.05
C TYR A 294 29.52 -9.95 3.94
N PHE A 295 29.24 -8.67 3.77
CA PHE A 295 27.95 -8.16 3.29
C PHE A 295 28.17 -6.91 2.45
N VAL A 296 27.18 -6.57 1.63
CA VAL A 296 27.23 -5.41 0.75
C VAL A 296 26.15 -4.43 1.16
N LYS A 297 26.52 -3.17 1.34
CA LYS A 297 25.61 -2.05 1.50
C LYS A 297 25.51 -1.32 0.17
N VAL A 298 24.32 -1.24 -0.38
CA VAL A 298 24.05 -0.60 -1.66
C VAL A 298 23.27 0.68 -1.42
N PHE A 299 23.80 1.78 -1.96
CA PHE A 299 23.12 3.07 -2.02
C PHE A 299 22.52 3.21 -3.40
N ILE A 300 21.23 3.51 -3.46
CA ILE A 300 20.48 3.62 -4.71
C ILE A 300 19.95 5.04 -4.75
N LYS A 301 20.25 5.75 -5.82
CA LYS A 301 19.93 7.16 -5.97
C LYS A 301 19.15 7.37 -7.25
N ARG A 302 18.13 8.24 -7.18
CA ARG A 302 17.41 8.73 -8.35
C ARG A 302 17.11 10.20 -8.14
N ASN A 303 17.69 11.08 -8.96
CA ASN A 303 17.61 12.53 -8.76
C ASN A 303 18.10 12.96 -7.37
N LYS A 304 17.18 13.38 -6.48
CA LYS A 304 17.46 13.78 -5.09
C LYS A 304 17.16 12.68 -4.07
N ASP A 305 16.43 11.64 -4.47
CA ASP A 305 16.04 10.55 -3.59
C ASP A 305 17.21 9.58 -3.45
N THR A 306 17.44 9.09 -2.23
CA THR A 306 18.45 8.08 -1.96
C THR A 306 17.92 7.09 -0.94
N ILE A 307 17.93 5.82 -1.30
CA ILE A 307 17.63 4.72 -0.38
C ILE A 307 18.88 3.88 -0.18
N THR A 308 18.89 3.07 0.87
CA THR A 308 20.04 2.22 1.20
C THR A 308 19.56 0.87 1.69
N LYS A 309 20.17 -0.21 1.18
CA LYS A 309 19.82 -1.58 1.54
C LYS A 309 21.06 -2.43 1.71
N ASN A 310 21.02 -3.36 2.65
CA ASN A 310 22.09 -4.32 2.88
C ASN A 310 21.71 -5.67 2.28
N SER A 311 22.69 -6.37 1.73
CA SER A 311 22.56 -7.79 1.41
C SER A 311 22.50 -8.65 2.68
N GLY A 312 22.12 -9.92 2.52
CA GLY A 312 22.44 -10.95 3.49
C GLY A 312 23.97 -11.16 3.66
N LYS A 313 24.35 -11.99 4.63
CA LYS A 313 25.74 -12.39 4.85
C LYS A 313 26.17 -13.39 3.78
N ILE A 314 27.40 -13.23 3.29
CA ILE A 314 28.00 -14.06 2.26
C ILE A 314 29.31 -14.60 2.83
N ARG A 315 29.56 -15.90 2.71
CA ARG A 315 30.83 -16.49 3.11
C ARG A 315 31.70 -16.68 1.86
N ILE A 316 32.92 -16.17 1.91
CA ILE A 316 33.94 -16.32 0.88
C ILE A 316 35.00 -17.28 1.37
N THR A 317 35.32 -18.25 0.52
CA THR A 317 36.51 -19.09 0.64
C THR A 317 37.48 -18.68 -0.46
N VAL A 318 38.68 -18.22 -0.09
CA VAL A 318 39.77 -17.98 -1.04
C VAL A 318 40.57 -19.27 -1.09
N ALA A 319 40.73 -19.86 -2.29
CA ALA A 319 41.60 -21.01 -2.45
C ALA A 319 43.05 -20.54 -2.25
N GLU A 320 43.77 -21.15 -1.32
CA GLU A 320 45.23 -21.04 -1.30
C GLU A 320 45.75 -21.86 -2.48
N ASP A 321 46.38 -21.21 -3.46
CA ASP A 321 47.15 -21.90 -4.49
C ASP A 321 48.30 -22.64 -3.78
N PHE A 322 48.21 -23.97 -3.71
CA PHE A 322 49.26 -24.85 -3.18
C PHE A 322 50.29 -25.23 -4.25
#